data_AF-A0AAD7GXL6-F1
#
_entry.id   AF-A0AAD7GXL6-F1
#
_cell.length_a   1.000
_cell.length_b   1.000
_cell.length_c   1.000
_cell.angle_alpha   90.00
_cell.angle_beta   90.00
_cell.angle_gamma   90.00
#
_symmetry.space_group_name_H-M   'P 1'
#
loop_
_entity.id
_entity.type
_entity.pdbx_description
1 polymer ?
#
loop_
_entity_poly.entity_id
_entity_poly.type
_entity_poly.pdbx_seq_one_letter_code
_entity_poly.pdbx_strand_id
1 'polypeptide(L)'
;MSQSESDLDACSQCGSLALARLDVPPPPYPEPFFSNIEPLESEIPTFRGALEDMERKIGAIDEEIERLRTRRTKFVEFATVQKAVFSPLRRLPSEILSEIFLWCLEDETWLPHIWRVQPWSISKVCRRWRETALSTPSLW
;
A
#
# COMPACT_ATOMS: atom_id res chain seq x y z
N MET A 1 16.11 -32.31 -3.73
CA MET A 1 15.47 -31.79 -4.96
C MET A 1 13.98 -31.94 -4.73
N SER A 2 13.36 -31.08 -3.94
CA SER A 2 12.90 -29.73 -4.32
C SER A 2 11.88 -29.81 -5.46
N GLN A 3 10.60 -29.90 -5.09
CA GLN A 3 9.52 -29.34 -5.89
C GLN A 3 8.37 -28.97 -4.96
N SER A 4 8.21 -27.66 -4.84
CA SER A 4 7.12 -26.92 -4.25
C SER A 4 6.00 -26.82 -5.27
N GLU A 5 4.87 -27.45 -5.03
CA GLU A 5 3.63 -27.22 -5.79
C GLU A 5 2.58 -26.68 -4.81
N SER A 6 2.59 -25.37 -4.64
CA SER A 6 1.46 -24.62 -4.10
C SER A 6 0.66 -24.09 -5.29
N ASP A 7 -0.19 -24.93 -5.87
CA ASP A 7 -1.03 -24.57 -7.00
C ASP A 7 -2.17 -23.65 -6.53
N LEU A 8 -1.93 -22.35 -6.69
CA LEU A 8 -2.94 -21.31 -6.57
C LEU A 8 -3.71 -21.22 -7.89
N ASP A 9 -4.78 -21.99 -8.04
CA ASP A 9 -5.70 -21.86 -9.16
C ASP A 9 -6.47 -20.54 -9.05
N ALA A 10 -6.09 -19.56 -9.89
CA ALA A 10 -6.81 -18.31 -10.03
C ALA A 10 -8.02 -18.50 -10.96
N CYS A 11 -9.16 -17.91 -10.59
CA CYS A 11 -10.34 -17.86 -11.46
C CYS A 11 -10.00 -17.11 -12.75
N SER A 12 -10.11 -17.79 -13.89
CA SER A 12 -9.75 -17.28 -15.22
C SER A 12 -10.64 -16.12 -15.71
N GLN A 13 -11.72 -15.78 -15.00
CA GLN A 13 -12.70 -14.79 -15.44
C GLN A 13 -12.67 -13.48 -14.65
N CYS A 14 -12.24 -13.49 -13.38
CA CYS A 14 -12.10 -12.28 -12.56
C CYS A 14 -10.73 -12.16 -11.88
N GLY A 15 -9.83 -13.13 -12.05
CA GLY A 15 -8.49 -13.12 -11.45
C GLY A 15 -8.48 -13.25 -9.92
N SER A 16 -9.64 -13.48 -9.30
CA SER A 16 -9.69 -13.83 -7.89
C SER A 16 -9.02 -15.18 -7.70
N LEU A 17 -7.99 -15.22 -6.88
CA LEU A 17 -7.49 -16.48 -6.33
C LEU A 17 -8.70 -17.20 -5.75
N ALA A 18 -8.98 -18.43 -6.20
CA ALA A 18 -9.85 -19.27 -5.42
C ALA A 18 -9.23 -19.25 -4.02
N LEU A 19 -9.98 -18.77 -3.01
CA LEU A 19 -9.52 -18.90 -1.64
C LEU A 19 -9.34 -20.40 -1.47
N ALA A 20 -8.08 -20.86 -1.58
CA ALA A 20 -7.69 -22.20 -1.21
C ALA A 20 -8.42 -22.43 0.10
N ARG A 21 -9.24 -23.50 0.17
CA ARG A 21 -9.97 -23.88 1.37
C ARG A 21 -9.07 -23.51 2.54
N LEU A 22 -9.45 -22.51 3.32
CA LEU A 22 -8.59 -22.04 4.40
C LEU A 22 -8.21 -23.31 5.15
N ASP A 23 -6.91 -23.63 5.25
CA ASP A 23 -6.38 -24.83 5.94
C ASP A 23 -6.60 -24.67 7.46
N VAL A 24 -7.83 -24.33 7.84
CA VAL A 24 -8.35 -24.35 9.18
C VAL A 24 -8.73 -25.80 9.39
N PRO A 25 -7.95 -26.57 10.19
CA PRO A 25 -8.35 -27.92 10.50
C PRO A 25 -9.74 -27.88 11.15
N PRO A 26 -10.56 -28.91 10.91
CA PRO A 26 -11.88 -28.98 11.52
C PRO A 26 -11.72 -28.88 13.04
N PRO A 27 -12.71 -28.28 13.74
CA PRO A 27 -12.69 -28.27 15.19
C PRO A 27 -12.51 -29.71 15.70
N PRO A 28 -11.87 -29.91 16.86
CA PRO A 28 -11.52 -31.24 17.38
C PRO A 28 -12.73 -32.15 17.69
N TYR A 29 -13.96 -31.73 17.40
CA TYR A 29 -15.20 -32.43 17.66
C TYR A 29 -16.18 -32.33 16.47
N PRO A 30 -17.14 -33.27 16.33
CA PRO A 30 -17.92 -33.47 15.10
C PRO A 30 -19.02 -32.42 14.83
N GLU A 31 -19.44 -31.66 15.84
CA GLU A 31 -20.62 -30.78 15.78
C GLU A 31 -20.24 -29.37 16.24
N PRO A 32 -20.72 -28.29 15.63
CA PRO A 32 -20.43 -26.94 16.10
C PRO A 32 -20.85 -26.85 17.58
N PHE A 33 -20.01 -26.29 18.45
CA PHE A 33 -20.30 -26.07 19.88
C PHE A 33 -21.52 -25.14 20.00
N PHE A 34 -22.72 -25.70 19.82
CA PHE A 34 -24.01 -25.13 20.22
C PHE A 34 -24.42 -25.68 21.60
N SER A 35 -23.58 -26.51 22.18
CA SER A 35 -23.79 -27.11 23.48
C SER A 35 -23.10 -26.26 24.55
N ASN A 36 -23.88 -25.63 25.42
CA ASN A 36 -23.40 -24.97 26.65
C ASN A 36 -22.92 -25.99 27.70
N ILE A 37 -22.42 -27.16 27.28
CA ILE A 37 -21.91 -28.21 28.17
C ILE A 37 -20.47 -27.89 28.52
N GLU A 38 -20.19 -27.91 29.82
CA GLU A 38 -18.84 -27.76 30.34
C GLU A 38 -17.96 -28.93 29.85
N PRO A 39 -16.79 -28.65 29.24
CA PRO A 39 -15.83 -29.67 28.86
C PRO A 39 -15.44 -30.59 30.01
N LEU A 40 -15.25 -31.88 29.75
CA LEU A 40 -14.70 -32.78 30.75
C LEU A 40 -13.24 -32.40 31.04
N GLU A 41 -12.76 -32.59 32.28
CA GLU A 41 -11.40 -32.22 32.69
C GLU A 41 -10.32 -32.88 31.79
N SER A 42 -10.59 -34.09 31.30
CA SER A 42 -9.72 -34.81 30.37
C SER A 42 -9.65 -34.20 28.96
N GLU A 43 -10.63 -33.39 28.58
CA GLU A 43 -10.71 -32.76 27.26
C GLU A 43 -10.03 -31.38 27.23
N ILE A 44 -9.90 -30.73 28.39
CA ILE A 44 -9.27 -29.41 28.55
C ILE A 44 -7.87 -29.31 27.89
N PRO A 45 -6.96 -30.30 28.05
CA PRO A 45 -5.65 -30.24 27.40
C PRO A 45 -5.73 -30.24 25.88
N THR A 46 -6.68 -30.97 25.30
CA THR A 46 -6.91 -31.02 23.85
C THR A 46 -7.38 -29.66 23.34
N PHE A 47 -8.33 -29.02 24.03
CA PHE A 47 -8.80 -27.69 23.68
C PHE A 47 -7.70 -26.63 23.77
N ARG A 48 -6.91 -26.68 24.84
CA ARG A 48 -5.77 -25.77 25.03
C ARG A 48 -4.74 -25.93 23.93
N GLY A 49 -4.35 -27.16 23.59
CA GLY A 49 -3.38 -27.42 22.53
C GLY A 49 -3.87 -26.98 21.15
N ALA A 50 -5.17 -27.16 20.85
CA ALA A 50 -5.77 -26.66 19.61
C ALA A 50 -5.77 -25.13 19.55
N LEU A 51 -6.05 -24.45 20.66
CA LEU A 51 -5.98 -22.99 20.75
C LEU A 51 -4.55 -22.49 20.53
N GLU A 52 -3.57 -23.08 21.22
CA GLU A 52 -2.15 -22.73 21.08
C GLU A 52 -1.64 -22.93 19.64
N ASP A 53 -2.09 -24.01 18.96
CA ASP A 53 -1.76 -24.24 17.55
C ASP A 53 -2.35 -23.16 16.63
N MET A 54 -3.60 -22.76 16.86
CA MET A 54 -4.25 -21.70 16.08
C MET A 54 -3.62 -20.34 16.31
N GLU A 55 -3.33 -19.98 17.56
CA GLU A 55 -2.64 -18.73 17.91
C GLU A 55 -1.26 -18.66 17.25
N ARG A 56 -0.52 -19.77 17.25
CA ARG A 56 0.77 -19.87 16.54
C ARG A 56 0.62 -19.67 15.03
N LYS A 57 -0.39 -20.28 14.40
CA LYS A 57 -0.65 -20.13 12.96
C LYS A 57 -1.05 -18.69 12.61
N ILE A 58 -1.88 -18.05 13.43
CA ILE A 58 -2.24 -16.63 13.29
C ILE A 58 -0.96 -15.78 13.34
N GLY A 59 -0.11 -15.98 14.35
CA GLY A 59 1.15 -15.25 14.47
C GLY A 59 2.06 -15.41 13.23
N ALA A 60 2.18 -16.63 12.70
CA ALA A 60 2.96 -16.87 11.49
C ALA A 60 2.40 -16.17 10.24
N ILE A 61 1.07 -16.12 10.11
CA ILE A 61 0.40 -15.38 9.03
C ILE A 61 0.62 -13.87 9.20
N ASP A 62 0.51 -13.34 10.41
CA ASP A 62 0.72 -11.91 10.68
C ASP A 62 2.16 -11.47 10.37
N GLU A 63 3.16 -12.28 10.72
CA GLU A 63 4.55 -12.04 10.34
C GLU A 63 4.73 -11.99 8.81
N GLU A 64 4.10 -12.92 8.09
CA GLU A 64 4.15 -12.96 6.64
C GLU A 64 3.44 -11.76 6.00
N ILE A 65 2.30 -11.34 6.55
CA ILE A 65 1.59 -10.12 6.14
C ILE A 65 2.51 -8.91 6.27
N GLU A 66 3.18 -8.74 7.42
CA GLU A 66 4.08 -7.60 7.64
C GLU A 66 5.31 -7.64 6.72
N ARG A 67 5.87 -8.83 6.47
CA ARG A 67 6.96 -9.01 5.50
C ARG A 67 6.53 -8.60 4.09
N LEU A 68 5.36 -9.05 3.64
CA LEU A 68 4.81 -8.73 2.32
C LEU A 68 4.45 -7.25 2.19
N ARG A 69 3.85 -6.64 3.23
CA ARG A 69 3.57 -5.20 3.27
C ARG A 69 4.85 -4.38 3.14
N THR A 70 5.89 -4.74 3.90
CA THR A 70 7.21 -4.08 3.81
C THR A 70 7.78 -4.16 2.39
N ARG A 71 7.72 -5.33 1.76
CA ARG A 71 8.19 -5.53 0.38
C ARG A 71 7.37 -4.72 -0.63
N ARG A 72 6.04 -4.68 -0.47
CA ARG A 72 5.13 -3.87 -1.29
C ARG A 72 5.50 -2.39 -1.21
N THR A 73 5.72 -1.86 -0.01
CA THR A 73 6.11 -0.45 0.20
C THR A 73 7.37 -0.10 -0.59
N LYS A 74 8.42 -0.92 -0.51
CA LYS A 74 9.66 -0.71 -1.27
C LYS A 74 9.42 -0.66 -2.78
N PHE A 75 8.57 -1.54 -3.32
CA PHE A 75 8.24 -1.52 -4.74
C PHE A 75 7.40 -0.30 -5.14
N VAL A 76 6.47 0.12 -4.29
CA VAL A 76 5.67 1.34 -4.53
C VAL A 76 6.56 2.58 -4.53
N GLU A 77 7.48 2.70 -3.57
CA GLU A 77 8.46 3.79 -3.53
C GLU A 77 9.32 3.82 -4.79
N PHE A 78 9.90 2.68 -5.17
CA PHE A 78 10.69 2.56 -6.40
C PHE A 78 9.88 2.95 -7.64
N ALA A 79 8.67 2.40 -7.80
CA ALA A 79 7.81 2.72 -8.94
C ALA A 79 7.44 4.21 -8.98
N THR A 80 7.22 4.84 -7.83
CA THR A 80 6.92 6.27 -7.72
C THR A 80 8.09 7.12 -8.21
N VAL A 81 9.32 6.78 -7.81
CA VAL A 81 10.53 7.45 -8.31
C VAL A 81 10.68 7.30 -9.82
N GLN A 82 10.50 6.08 -10.35
CA GLN A 82 10.57 5.83 -11.79
C GLN A 82 9.51 6.62 -12.57
N LYS A 83 8.26 6.61 -12.12
CA LYS A 83 7.18 7.41 -12.72
C LYS A 83 7.52 8.90 -12.71
N ALA A 84 8.12 9.40 -11.63
CA ALA A 84 8.54 10.80 -11.55
C ALA A 84 9.62 11.14 -12.60
N VAL A 85 10.53 10.21 -12.95
CA VAL A 85 11.52 10.39 -14.02
C VAL A 85 10.85 10.60 -15.38
N PHE A 86 9.80 9.83 -15.67
CA PHE A 86 9.05 9.94 -16.92
C PHE A 86 8.01 11.06 -16.93
N SER A 87 7.87 11.83 -15.84
CA SER A 87 6.92 12.93 -15.75
C SER A 87 7.18 13.95 -16.87
N PRO A 88 6.14 14.33 -17.66
CA PRO A 88 6.26 15.35 -18.70
C PRO A 88 6.86 16.67 -18.20
N LEU A 89 6.64 17.01 -16.93
CA LEU A 89 7.19 18.21 -16.28
C LEU A 89 8.73 18.23 -16.26
N ARG A 90 9.40 17.07 -16.34
CA ARG A 90 10.87 17.01 -16.47
C ARG A 90 11.37 17.25 -17.90
N ARG A 91 10.49 17.30 -18.90
CA ARG A 91 10.87 17.59 -20.30
C ARG A 91 10.51 19.00 -20.73
N LEU A 92 9.64 19.70 -19.99
CA LEU A 92 9.31 21.09 -20.28
C LEU A 92 10.56 21.97 -20.22
N PRO A 93 10.78 22.89 -21.16
CA PRO A 93 11.79 23.94 -21.02
C PRO A 93 11.58 24.80 -19.78
N SER A 94 12.64 25.45 -19.29
CA SER A 94 12.55 26.35 -18.13
C SER A 94 11.56 27.48 -18.37
N GLU A 95 11.47 27.99 -19.59
CA GLU A 95 10.61 29.09 -20.01
C GLU A 95 9.13 28.72 -19.87
N ILE A 96 8.75 27.53 -20.35
CA ILE A 96 7.38 27.03 -20.22
C ILE A 96 7.04 26.75 -18.75
N LEU A 97 8.01 26.27 -17.98
CA LEU A 97 7.82 26.02 -16.56
C LEU A 97 7.66 27.34 -15.77
N SER A 98 8.43 28.37 -16.10
CA SER A 98 8.29 29.73 -15.55
C SER A 98 6.95 30.36 -15.89
N GLU A 99 6.48 30.19 -17.12
CA GLU A 99 5.16 30.65 -17.56
C GLU A 99 4.08 30.01 -16.68
N ILE A 100 4.07 28.67 -16.57
CA ILE A 100 3.13 27.94 -15.70
C ILE A 100 3.15 28.48 -14.26
N PHE A 101 4.34 28.79 -13.72
CA PHE A 101 4.45 29.36 -12.38
C PHE A 101 3.75 30.72 -12.26
N LEU A 102 3.89 31.61 -13.24
CA LEU A 102 3.22 32.91 -13.27
C LEU A 102 1.70 32.74 -13.30
N TRP A 103 1.18 31.86 -14.15
CA TRP A 103 -0.26 31.55 -14.21
C TRP A 103 -0.80 31.01 -12.87
N CYS A 104 -0.01 30.23 -12.13
CA CYS A 104 -0.41 29.75 -10.81
C CYS A 104 -0.44 30.85 -9.72
N LEU A 105 0.20 31.99 -9.96
CA LEU A 105 0.29 33.12 -9.03
C LEU A 105 -0.70 34.25 -9.36
N GLU A 106 -0.98 34.47 -10.64
CA GLU A 106 -1.80 35.60 -11.13
C GLU A 106 -3.30 35.39 -10.95
N ASP A 107 -3.76 34.13 -10.81
CA ASP A 107 -5.16 33.82 -11.04
C ASP A 107 -6.04 33.88 -9.78
N GLU A 108 -6.63 35.06 -9.53
CA GLU A 108 -7.68 35.24 -8.50
C GLU A 108 -9.05 34.66 -8.92
N THR A 109 -9.21 34.28 -10.20
CA THR A 109 -10.54 34.02 -10.79
C THR A 109 -10.87 32.55 -11.00
N TRP A 110 -9.88 31.69 -11.23
CA TRP A 110 -10.10 30.28 -11.57
C TRP A 110 -9.69 29.27 -10.49
N LEU A 111 -8.91 29.71 -9.48
CA LEU A 111 -8.48 28.87 -8.36
C LEU A 111 -9.21 29.29 -7.08
N PRO A 112 -9.84 28.34 -6.33
CA PRO A 112 -10.35 28.65 -4.99
C PRO A 112 -9.24 29.29 -4.16
N HIS A 113 -9.53 30.35 -3.38
CA HIS A 113 -8.52 31.12 -2.61
C HIS A 113 -7.57 30.28 -1.73
N ILE A 114 -7.93 29.03 -1.44
CA ILE A 114 -7.14 28.02 -0.74
C ILE A 114 -5.88 27.60 -1.52
N TRP A 115 -5.85 27.79 -2.84
CA TRP A 115 -4.76 27.44 -3.75
C TRP A 115 -3.89 28.62 -4.13
N ARG A 116 -3.88 29.71 -3.36
CA ARG A 116 -2.86 30.77 -3.52
C ARG A 116 -1.48 30.14 -3.31
N VAL A 117 -0.90 29.65 -4.38
CA VAL A 117 0.47 29.17 -4.39
C VAL A 117 1.32 30.41 -4.18
N GLN A 118 2.25 30.37 -3.23
CA GLN A 118 3.20 31.45 -3.05
C GLN A 118 4.48 31.08 -3.81
N PRO A 119 5.26 32.04 -4.31
CA PRO A 119 6.46 31.76 -5.12
C PRO A 119 7.42 30.78 -4.42
N TRP A 120 7.53 30.90 -3.09
CA TRP A 120 8.33 29.98 -2.29
C TRP A 120 7.75 28.56 -2.23
N SER A 121 6.43 28.35 -2.31
CA SER A 121 5.81 27.03 -2.33
C SER A 121 6.25 26.22 -3.55
N ILE A 122 6.33 26.87 -4.72
CA ILE A 122 6.83 26.27 -5.97
C ILE A 122 8.30 25.86 -5.81
N SER A 123 9.11 26.69 -5.14
CA SER A 123 10.53 26.42 -4.88
C SER A 123 10.81 25.21 -3.97
N LYS A 124 9.80 24.64 -3.31
CA LYS A 124 9.92 23.47 -2.43
C LYS A 124 9.71 22.14 -3.17
N VAL A 125 9.16 22.14 -4.38
CA VAL A 125 8.77 20.91 -5.09
C VAL A 125 9.99 20.07 -5.49
N CYS A 126 10.96 20.65 -6.20
CA CYS A 126 12.22 19.99 -6.53
C CYS A 126 13.34 21.01 -6.83
N ARG A 127 14.58 20.52 -6.97
CA ARG A 127 15.74 21.36 -7.30
C ARG A 127 15.53 22.18 -8.58
N ARG A 128 15.02 21.56 -9.64
CA ARG A 128 14.79 22.24 -10.92
C ARG A 128 13.74 23.35 -10.80
N TRP A 129 12.63 23.09 -10.13
CA TRP A 129 11.58 24.08 -9.91
C TRP A 129 12.11 25.28 -9.11
N ARG A 130 12.97 25.02 -8.13
CA ARG A 130 13.67 26.06 -7.39
C ARG A 130 14.60 26.89 -8.28
N GLU A 131 15.44 26.25 -9.07
CA GLU A 131 16.36 26.92 -9.98
C GLU A 131 15.59 27.80 -10.98
N THR A 132 14.54 27.25 -11.61
CA THR A 132 13.66 27.99 -12.52
C THR A 132 12.92 29.15 -11.84
N ALA A 133 12.39 28.94 -10.62
CA ALA A 133 11.69 30.01 -9.91
C ALA A 133 12.65 31.14 -9.48
N LEU A 134 13.86 30.82 -9.03
CA LEU A 134 14.87 31.80 -8.68
C LEU A 134 15.42 32.54 -9.91
N SER A 135 15.45 31.88 -11.07
CA SER A 135 15.85 32.51 -12.34
C SER A 135 14.73 33.30 -13.02
N THR A 136 13.55 33.39 -12.41
CA THR A 136 12.38 34.10 -12.96
C THR A 136 12.01 35.26 -12.05
N PRO A 137 12.56 36.48 -12.25
CA PRO A 137 12.35 37.62 -11.37
C PRO A 137 10.88 38.05 -11.23
N SER A 138 10.05 37.82 -12.25
CA SER A 138 8.62 38.16 -12.25
C SER A 138 7.76 37.35 -11.27
N LEU A 139 8.32 36.32 -10.63
CA LEU A 139 7.63 35.57 -9.58
C LEU A 139 7.69 36.25 -8.20
N TRP A 140 8.49 37.31 -8.02
CA TRP A 140 8.73 37.98 -6.72
C TRP A 140 8.19 39.40 -6.72
#